data_AF-A0A920JD55-F1
#
_entry.id   AF-A0A920JD55-F1
#
_cell.length_a   1.000
_cell.length_b   1.000
_cell.length_c   1.000
_cell.angle_alpha   90.00
_cell.angle_beta   90.00
_cell.angle_gamma   90.00
#
_symmetry.space_group_name_H-M   'P 1'
#
loop_
_entity.id
_entity.type
_entity.pdbx_description
1 polymer ?
#
loop_
_entity_poly.entity_id
_entity_poly.type
_entity_poly.pdbx_seq_one_letter_code
_entity_poly.pdbx_strand_id
1 'polypeptide(L)' 'MDILCPKALSFAYVPPSFAKPGTLFDITLLGNRRQATVLKKAVYDPNNERLRKG' A
#
# COMPACT_ATOMS: atom_id res chain seq x y z
N MET A 1 -12.71 4.39 10.06
CA MET A 1 -12.35 5.82 10.05
C MET A 1 -10.83 5.90 9.97
N ASP A 2 -10.23 5.57 8.82
CA ASP A 2 -8.79 5.28 8.74
C ASP A 2 -8.12 5.85 7.47
N ILE A 3 -8.78 6.81 6.81
CA ILE A 3 -8.34 7.40 5.53
C ILE A 3 -7.68 8.78 5.72
N LEU A 4 -7.81 9.40 6.89
CA LEU A 4 -7.29 10.76 7.13
C LEU A 4 -5.80 10.82 7.50
N CYS A 5 -5.13 9.67 7.74
CA CYS A 5 -3.68 9.62 7.94
C CYS A 5 -3.03 8.97 6.71
N PRO A 6 -2.06 9.60 6.03
CA PRO A 6 -1.39 9.00 4.90
C PRO A 6 -0.69 7.71 5.34
N LYS A 7 -1.12 6.58 4.77
CA LYS A 7 -0.51 5.28 4.99
C LYS A 7 0.68 5.09 4.05
N ALA A 8 1.70 4.39 4.52
CA ALA A 8 2.82 4.00 3.68
C ALA A 8 2.34 3.06 2.56
N LEU A 9 2.93 3.21 1.37
CA LEU A 9 2.70 2.34 0.21
C LEU A 9 4.02 1.66 -0.15
N SER A 10 3.97 0.36 -0.46
CA SER A 10 5.13 -0.40 -0.90
C SER A 10 4.75 -1.41 -1.98
N PHE A 11 5.74 -1.84 -2.76
CA PHE A 11 5.66 -3.01 -3.63
C PHE A 11 6.34 -4.19 -2.95
N ALA A 12 5.77 -5.38 -3.11
CA ALA A 12 6.31 -6.61 -2.56
C ALA A 12 6.07 -7.78 -3.52
N TYR A 13 6.99 -8.74 -3.50
CA TYR A 13 6.81 -10.04 -4.17
C TYR A 13 6.33 -11.06 -3.16
N VAL A 14 5.31 -11.82 -3.54
CA VAL A 14 4.72 -12.88 -2.72
C VAL A 14 4.35 -14.06 -3.63
N PRO A 15 4.27 -15.28 -3.08
CA PRO A 15 3.67 -16.39 -3.83
C PRO A 15 2.26 -16.03 -4.33
N PRO A 16 1.85 -16.48 -5.54
CA PRO A 16 0.56 -16.09 -6.13
C PRO A 16 -0.66 -16.34 -5.24
N SER A 17 -0.60 -17.39 -4.42
CA SER A 17 -1.65 -17.73 -3.43
C SER A 17 -1.91 -16.61 -2.42
N PHE A 18 -0.95 -15.72 -2.16
CA PHE A 18 -1.08 -14.60 -1.24
C PHE A 18 -1.28 -13.24 -1.92
N ALA A 19 -1.34 -13.20 -3.26
CA ALA A 19 -1.54 -11.96 -4.03
C ALA A 19 -3.01 -11.48 -4.05
N LYS A 20 -3.93 -12.20 -3.39
CA LYS A 20 -5.35 -11.85 -3.37
C LYS A 20 -5.56 -10.51 -2.64
N PRO A 21 -6.34 -9.57 -3.20
CA PRO A 21 -6.69 -8.33 -2.51
C PRO A 21 -7.32 -8.60 -1.14
N GLY A 22 -6.95 -7.80 -0.14
CA GLY A 22 -7.37 -7.98 1.25
C GLY A 22 -6.51 -8.95 2.06
N THR A 23 -5.58 -9.69 1.43
CA THR A 23 -4.62 -10.51 2.17
C THR A 23 -3.80 -9.63 3.11
N LEU A 24 -3.68 -10.07 4.36
CA LEU A 24 -2.93 -9.37 5.41
C LEU A 24 -1.53 -9.93 5.53
N PHE A 25 -0.57 -9.04 5.73
CA PHE A 25 0.81 -9.35 6.03
C PHE A 25 1.25 -8.59 7.27
N ASP A 26 2.02 -9.24 8.12
CA ASP A 26 2.79 -8.53 9.12
C ASP A 26 4.19 -8.27 8.57
N ILE A 27 4.53 -7.00 8.37
CA ILE A 27 5.83 -6.57 7.87
C ILE A 27 6.62 -5.91 9.02
N THR A 28 7.93 -6.11 9.03
CA THR A 28 8.80 -5.41 9.97
C THR A 28 9.34 -4.16 9.29
N LEU A 29 8.96 -2.99 9.81
CA LEU A 29 9.47 -1.71 9.36
C LEU A 29 10.30 -1.10 10.49
N LEU A 30 11.61 -0.98 10.29
CA LEU A 30 12.55 -0.44 11.29
C LEU A 30 12.40 -1.12 12.66
N GLY A 31 12.36 -2.46 12.68
CA GLY A 31 12.20 -3.26 13.90
C GLY A 31 10.78 -3.32 14.46
N ASN A 32 9.83 -2.54 13.92
CA ASN A 32 8.44 -2.52 14.38
C ASN A 32 7.54 -3.34 13.46
N ARG A 33 6.76 -4.25 14.03
CA ARG A 33 5.77 -5.04 13.28
C ARG A 33 4.56 -4.16 12.93
N ARG A 34 4.18 -4.15 11.65
CA ARG A 34 3.06 -3.37 11.11
C ARG A 34 2.23 -4.28 10.22
N GLN A 35 0.91 -4.15 10.31
CA GLN A 35 0.02 -4.85 9.40
C GLN A 35 -0.10 -4.08 8.08
N ALA A 36 0.05 -4.80 6.98
CA ALA A 36 -0.16 -4.33 5.61
C ALA A 36 -1.25 -5.16 4.94
N THR A 37 -1.90 -4.57 3.93
CA THR A 37 -2.98 -5.22 3.18
C THR A 37 -2.69 -5.13 1.70
N VAL A 38 -2.86 -6.25 0.98
CA VAL A 38 -2.76 -6.25 -0.48
C VAL A 38 -3.90 -5.44 -1.07
N LEU A 39 -3.56 -4.41 -1.83
CA LEU A 39 -4.54 -3.55 -2.51
C LEU A 39 -5.04 -4.20 -3.80
N LYS A 40 -6.30 -3.90 -4.17
CA LYS A 40 -6.92 -4.42 -5.40
C LYS A 40 -6.30 -3.86 -6.67
N LYS A 41 -5.81 -2.62 -6.61
CA LYS A 41 -5.21 -1.88 -7.73
C LYS A 41 -4.02 -1.09 -7.20
N ALA A 42 -3.06 -0.80 -8.07
CA ALA A 42 -1.99 0.14 -7.76
C ALA A 42 -2.57 1.52 -7.44
N VAL A 43 -2.02 2.18 -6.43
CA VAL A 43 -2.35 3.57 -6.12
C VAL A 43 -1.45 4.47 -6.96
N TYR A 44 -2.07 5.38 -7.68
CA TYR A 44 -1.40 6.39 -8.50
C TYR A 44 -2.26 7.66 -8.52
N ASP A 45 -1.70 8.77 -9.01
CA ASP A 45 -2.42 10.02 -9.23
C ASP A 45 -2.97 10.03 -10.67
N PRO A 46 -4.26 9.73 -10.90
CA PRO A 46 -4.80 9.56 -12.26
C PRO A 46 -4.89 10.87 -13.03
N ASN A 47 -5.03 11.99 -12.33
CA ASN A 47 -5.20 13.31 -12.92
C ASN A 47 -3.87 14.07 -13.03
N ASN A 48 -2.80 13.49 -12.49
CA ASN A 48 -1.46 14.06 -12.41
C ASN A 48 -1.44 15.42 -11.69
N GLU A 49 -2.31 15.57 -10.69
CA GLU A 49 -2.47 16.81 -9.92
C GLU A 49 -1.19 17.24 -9.21
N ARG A 50 -0.35 16.29 -8.82
CA ARG A 50 0.93 16.57 -8.15
C ARG A 50 1.97 17.20 -9.07
N LEU A 51 1.93 16.90 -10.37
CA LEU A 51 2.87 17.47 -11.37
C LEU A 51 2.37 18.80 -11.96
N ARG A 52 1.07 19.09 -11.89
CA ARG A 52 0.48 20.30 -12.50
C ARG A 52 0.70 21.60 -11.70
N LYS A 53 1.11 21.52 -10.44
CA LYS A 53 1.31 22.69 -9.56
C LYS A 53 2.72 23.29 -9.65
N GLY A 54 3.25 23.38 -10.87
CA GLY A 54 4.50 24.08 -11.19
C GLY A 54 4.27 25.57 -11.40
#